data_AF-T0JQW7-F1
#
_entry.id   AF-T0JQW7-F1
#
_cell.length_a   1.000
_cell.length_b   1.000
_cell.length_c   1.000
_cell.angle_alpha   90.00
_cell.angle_beta   90.00
_cell.angle_gamma   90.00
#
_symmetry.space_group_name_H-M   'P 1'
#
loop_
_entity.id
_entity.type
_entity.pdbx_description
1 polymer ?
#
loop_
_entity_poly.entity_id
_entity_poly.type
_entity_poly.pdbx_seq_one_letter_code
_entity_poly.pdbx_strand_id
1 'polypeptide(L)' 'MIKILKQELIIFTALLTFLILIMHPDMLSDPTVRLAAMQQKENYTHPLLYTFFVYLILFFLRAVISLVTRFFKIDK' A
#
# COMPACT_ATOMS: atom_id res chain seq x y z
N MET A 1 13.66 7.24 14.50
CA MET A 1 13.82 6.88 13.07
C MET A 1 13.46 5.41 12.79
N ILE A 2 14.19 4.44 13.35
CA ILE A 2 13.95 2.99 13.11
C ILE A 2 12.52 2.56 13.42
N LYS A 3 11.94 3.01 14.54
CA LYS A 3 10.55 2.69 14.91
C LYS A 3 9.52 3.17 13.87
N ILE A 4 9.72 4.37 13.32
CA ILE A 4 8.84 4.96 12.30
C ILE A 4 8.97 4.18 10.99
N LEU A 5 10.20 3.90 10.55
CA LEU A 5 10.43 3.10 9.35
C LEU A 5 9.82 1.70 9.46
N LYS A 6 9.96 1.04 10.62
CA LYS A 6 9.33 -0.26 10.88
C LYS A 6 7.80 -0.16 10.80
N GLN A 7 7.22 0.89 11.35
CA GLN A 7 5.78 1.11 11.28
C GLN A 7 5.28 1.32 9.85
N GLU A 8 5.96 2.15 9.06
CA GLU A 8 5.57 2.38 7.66
C GLU A 8 5.78 1.12 6.80
N LEU A 9 6.82 0.32 7.06
CA LEU A 9 7.00 -0.97 6.41
C LEU A 9 5.85 -1.93 6.72
N ILE A 10 5.38 -1.98 7.97
CA ILE A 10 4.21 -2.79 8.37
C ILE A 10 2.96 -2.31 7.63
N ILE A 11 2.70 -1.00 7.59
CA ILE A 11 1.54 -0.42 6.88
C ILE A 11 1.61 -0.76 5.40
N PHE A 12 2.77 -0.58 4.77
CA PHE A 12 2.96 -0.88 3.35
C PHE A 12 2.76 -2.36 3.05
N THR A 13 3.34 -3.25 3.87
CA THR A 13 3.21 -4.71 3.69
C THR A 13 1.77 -5.15 3.88
N ALA A 14 1.07 -4.62 4.88
CA ALA A 14 -0.35 -4.90 5.10
C ALA A 14 -1.20 -4.44 3.92
N LEU A 15 -0.93 -3.24 3.40
CA LEU A 15 -1.63 -2.70 2.23
C LEU A 15 -1.35 -3.51 0.96
N LEU A 16 -0.10 -3.95 0.76
CA LEU A 16 0.30 -4.81 -0.35
C LEU A 16 -0.50 -6.12 -0.33
N THR A 17 -0.47 -6.82 0.80
CA THR A 17 -1.20 -8.08 0.98
C THR A 17 -2.69 -7.87 0.75
N PHE A 18 -3.28 -6.84 1.35
CA PHE A 18 -4.70 -6.53 1.19
C PHE A 18 -5.09 -6.27 -0.26
N LEU A 19 -4.32 -5.44 -0.98
CA LEU A 19 -4.60 -5.11 -2.38
C LEU A 19 -4.39 -6.30 -3.31
N ILE A 20 -3.34 -7.11 -3.10
CA ILE A 20 -3.13 -8.34 -3.88
C ILE A 20 -4.33 -9.26 -3.74
N LEU A 21 -4.81 -9.50 -2.51
CA LEU A 21 -5.92 -10.42 -2.27
C LEU A 21 -7.26 -9.91 -2.83
N ILE A 22 -7.48 -8.59 -2.83
CA ILE A 22 -8.68 -8.00 -3.43
C ILE A 22 -8.65 -8.08 -4.95
N MET A 23 -7.50 -7.81 -5.57
CA MET A 23 -7.38 -7.74 -7.02
C MET A 23 -7.22 -9.11 -7.67
N HIS A 24 -6.56 -10.02 -6.97
CA HIS A 24 -6.26 -11.37 -7.42
C HIS A 24 -6.74 -12.35 -6.35
N PRO A 25 -8.07 -12.54 -6.18
CA PRO A 25 -8.60 -13.48 -5.20
C PRO A 25 -8.21 -14.92 -5.50
N ASP A 26 -7.91 -15.23 -6.77
CA ASP A 26 -7.34 -16.50 -7.21
C ASP A 26 -5.94 -16.75 -6.65
N MET A 27 -5.29 -15.75 -6.06
CA MET A 27 -4.05 -15.93 -5.31
C MET A 27 -4.26 -16.75 -4.02
N LEU A 28 -5.51 -16.87 -3.53
CA LEU A 28 -5.86 -17.73 -2.39
C LEU A 28 -6.11 -19.18 -2.81
N SER A 29 -6.63 -19.41 -4.02
CA SER A 29 -6.94 -20.75 -4.52
C SER A 29 -5.78 -21.36 -5.31
N ASP A 30 -5.18 -20.60 -6.22
CA ASP A 30 -4.22 -21.05 -7.23
C ASP A 30 -2.99 -20.12 -7.32
N PRO A 31 -2.25 -19.89 -6.22
CA PRO A 31 -1.17 -18.91 -6.15
C PRO A 31 -0.06 -19.15 -7.18
N THR A 32 0.29 -20.42 -7.43
CA THR A 32 1.33 -20.78 -8.39
C THR A 32 0.94 -20.43 -9.82
N VAL A 33 -0.33 -20.60 -10.18
CA VAL A 33 -0.85 -20.28 -11.52
C VAL A 33 -0.84 -18.77 -11.73
N ARG A 34 -1.30 -18.00 -10.74
CA ARG A 34 -1.25 -16.53 -10.77
C ARG A 34 0.18 -16.01 -10.88
N LEU A 35 1.12 -16.56 -10.11
CA LEU A 35 2.54 -16.20 -10.20
C LEU A 35 3.13 -16.49 -11.58
N ALA A 36 2.88 -17.68 -12.13
CA ALA A 36 3.33 -18.05 -13.47
C ALA A 36 2.75 -17.10 -14.53
N ALA A 37 1.47 -16.75 -14.43
CA ALA A 37 0.81 -15.81 -15.33
C ALA A 37 1.40 -14.38 -15.24
N MET A 38 1.77 -13.93 -14.04
CA MET A 38 2.46 -12.63 -13.86
C MET A 38 3.87 -12.64 -14.43
N GLN A 39 4.60 -13.75 -14.27
CA GLN A 39 5.95 -13.91 -14.81
C GLN A 39 5.92 -13.93 -16.34
N GLN A 40 4.99 -14.67 -16.97
CA GLN A 40 4.84 -14.72 -18.42
C GLN A 40 4.50 -13.36 -19.04
N LYS A 41 3.77 -12.52 -18.32
CA LYS A 41 3.40 -11.17 -18.75
C LYS A 41 4.45 -10.11 -18.40
N GLU A 42 5.60 -10.52 -17.84
CA GLU A 42 6.65 -9.63 -17.29
C GLU A 42 6.11 -8.60 -16.29
N ASN A 43 4.97 -8.90 -15.67
CA ASN A 43 4.20 -7.95 -14.87
C ASN A 43 4.23 -8.33 -13.39
N TYR A 44 5.37 -8.79 -12.87
CA TYR A 44 5.49 -9.21 -11.47
C TYR A 44 5.68 -8.03 -10.51
N THR A 45 6.02 -6.84 -11.02
CA THR A 45 6.26 -5.63 -10.23
C THR A 45 5.02 -4.78 -10.02
N HIS A 46 3.93 -4.96 -10.80
CA HIS A 46 2.74 -4.13 -10.69
C HIS A 46 2.10 -4.10 -9.30
N PRO A 47 2.06 -5.18 -8.49
CA PRO A 47 1.43 -5.10 -7.18
C PRO A 47 2.20 -4.13 -6.28
N LEU A 48 3.54 -4.13 -6.35
CA LEU A 48 4.40 -3.22 -5.60
C LEU A 48 4.20 -1.77 -6.04
N LEU A 49 4.20 -1.52 -7.35
CA LEU A 49 3.99 -0.17 -7.90
C LEU A 49 2.61 0.37 -7.57
N TYR A 50 1.57 -0.46 -7.71
CA TYR A 50 0.21 -0.07 -7.40
C TYR A 50 0.05 0.25 -5.90
N THR A 51 0.54 -0.62 -5.02
CA THR A 51 0.55 -0.36 -3.57
C THR A 51 1.34 0.91 -3.24
N PHE A 52 2.46 1.18 -3.91
CA PHE A 52 3.23 2.42 -3.74
C PHE A 52 2.40 3.67 -4.05
N PHE A 53 1.69 3.70 -5.17
CA PHE A 53 0.84 4.85 -5.50
C PHE A 53 -0.33 5.00 -4.53
N VAL A 54 -1.01 3.92 -4.15
CA VAL A 54 -2.08 3.98 -3.16
C VAL A 54 -1.55 4.47 -1.81
N TYR A 55 -0.41 3.95 -1.38
CA TYR A 55 0.24 4.38 -0.15
C TYR A 55 0.62 5.87 -0.20
N LEU A 56 1.12 6.36 -1.34
CA LEU A 56 1.45 7.77 -1.54
C LEU A 56 0.21 8.67 -1.43
N ILE A 57 -0.92 8.25 -2.00
CA ILE A 57 -2.21 8.95 -1.85
C ILE A 57 -2.62 9.00 -0.37
N LEU A 58 -2.57 7.87 0.34
CA LEU A 58 -2.90 7.81 1.77
C LEU A 58 -1.94 8.66 2.61
N PHE A 59 -0.67 8.70 2.26
CA PHE A 59 0.32 9.56 2.90
C PHE A 59 -0.01 11.04 2.68
N PHE A 60 -0.34 11.43 1.45
CA PHE A 60 -0.75 12.79 1.13
C PHE A 60 -2.01 13.21 1.89
N LEU A 61 -3.03 12.36 1.94
CA LEU A 61 -4.24 12.61 2.74
C LEU A 61 -3.93 12.78 4.23
N ARG A 62 -3.06 11.93 4.80
CA ARG A 62 -2.59 12.09 6.19
C ARG A 62 -1.89 13.43 6.41
N ALA A 63 -1.06 13.87 5.46
CA ALA A 63 -0.37 15.15 5.52
C ALA A 63 -1.36 16.33 5.48
N VAL A 64 -2.34 16.30 4.57
CA VAL A 64 -3.39 17.33 4.45
C VAL A 64 -4.22 17.41 5.74
N ILE A 65 -4.70 16.27 6.26
CA ILE A 65 -5.46 16.23 7.53
C ILE A 65 -4.62 16.77 8.69
N SER A 66 -3.35 16.38 8.77
CA SER A 66 -2.45 16.89 9.81
C SER A 66 -2.23 18.40 9.70
N LEU A 67 -2.19 18.95 8.48
CA LEU A 67 -2.04 20.37 8.26
C LEU A 67 -3.31 21.12 8.71
N VAL A 68 -4.47 20.66 8.26
CA VAL A 68 -5.78 21.24 8.62
C VAL A 68 -5.99 21.21 10.13
N THR A 69 -5.78 20.06 10.78
CA THR A 69 -5.96 19.93 12.24
C THR A 69 -4.98 20.78 13.05
N ARG A 70 -3.80 21.11 12.52
CA ARG A 70 -2.88 22.06 13.16
C ARG A 70 -3.43 23.47 13.12
N PHE A 71 -3.92 23.94 11.97
CA PHE A 71 -4.53 25.27 11.87
C PHE A 71 -5.70 25.43 12.84
N PHE A 72 -6.63 24.47 12.89
CA PHE A 72 -7.77 24.52 13.81
C PHE A 72 -7.40 24.38 15.31
N LYS A 73 -6.21 23.88 15.65
CA LYS A 73 -5.72 23.81 17.03
C LYS A 73 -4.98 25.06 17.47
N ILE A 74 -4.51 25.89 16.54
CA ILE A 74 -3.81 27.14 16.84
C ILE A 74 -4.81 28.24 17.24
N ASP A 75 -6.08 28.11 16.83
CA ASP A 75 -7.16 29.07 17.12
C ASP A 75 -7.91 28.80 18.46
N LYS A 76 -7.43 27.86 19.28
CA LYS A 76 -7.93 27.59 20.66
C LYS A 76 -6.85 27.87 21.69
#